data_AF-A0A0G4NJV3-F1
#
_entry.id   AF-A0A0G4NJV3-F1
#
_cell.length_a   1.000
_cell.length_b   1.000
_cell.length_c   1.000
_cell.angle_alpha   90.00
_cell.angle_beta   90.00
_cell.angle_gamma   90.00
#
_symmetry.space_group_name_H-M   'P 1'
#
loop_
_entity.id
_entity.type
_entity.pdbx_description
1 polymer ?
#
loop_
_entity_poly.entity_id
_entity_poly.type
_entity_poly.pdbx_seq_one_letter_code
_entity_poly.pdbx_strand_id
1 'polypeptide(L)'
;TILIRSSFVSRVNPRSNDKHVILGVVGWKPRDFASQMNLSLSNGWGIVRTIADMILAREEGKYILVKDPNKSMLRLYQIPSGSLDDEEEEEEGAAEEEEEEE
;
A
#
# COMPACT_ATOMS: atom_id res chain seq x y z
N THR A 1 17.97 9.97 11.69
CA THR A 1 17.70 8.77 10.86
C THR A 1 16.29 8.31 11.11
N ILE A 2 15.43 8.32 10.09
CA ILE A 2 14.06 7.83 10.21
C ILE A 2 14.07 6.30 10.41
N LEU A 3 13.23 5.80 11.32
CA LEU A 3 13.11 4.38 11.64
C LEU A 3 11.65 3.95 11.42
N ILE A 4 11.46 2.77 10.84
CA ILE A 4 10.16 2.10 10.80
C ILE A 4 10.00 1.36 12.11
N ARG A 5 8.90 1.58 12.83
CA ARG A 5 8.57 0.88 14.06
C ARG A 5 7.51 -0.18 13.77
N SER A 6 7.81 -1.44 14.05
CA SER A 6 6.80 -2.51 14.07
C SER A 6 6.53 -2.92 15.51
N SER A 7 5.26 -2.98 15.87
CA SER A 7 4.78 -3.45 17.16
C SER A 7 4.29 -4.90 17.03
N PHE A 8 4.68 -5.73 17.98
CA PHE A 8 4.22 -7.10 18.07
C PHE A 8 2.99 -7.15 18.96
N VAL A 9 1.84 -7.44 18.37
CA VAL A 9 0.55 -7.54 19.07
C VAL A 9 0.10 -9.00 19.07
N SER A 10 -0.34 -9.49 20.23
CA SER A 10 -0.88 -10.84 20.39
C SER A 10 -2.23 -10.81 21.07
N ARG A 11 -3.05 -11.84 20.83
CA ARG A 11 -4.29 -12.05 21.57
C ARG A 11 -3.98 -12.47 23.00
N VAL A 12 -4.76 -11.97 23.96
CA VAL A 12 -4.66 -12.38 25.37
C VAL A 12 -5.11 -13.83 25.54
N ASN A 13 -6.15 -14.23 24.82
CA ASN A 13 -6.62 -15.61 24.73
C ASN A 13 -6.63 -16.03 23.25
N PRO A 14 -5.93 -17.11 22.84
CA PRO A 14 -5.95 -17.56 21.46
C PRO A 14 -7.35 -17.85 20.89
N ARG A 15 -8.32 -18.17 21.76
CA ARG A 15 -9.70 -18.51 21.37
C ARG A 15 -10.64 -17.32 21.17
N SER A 16 -10.31 -16.13 21.68
CA SER A 16 -11.13 -14.93 21.55
C SER A 16 -10.32 -13.81 20.91
N ASN A 17 -10.93 -13.08 19.98
CA ASN A 17 -10.35 -11.93 19.30
C ASN A 17 -10.67 -10.60 19.99
N ASP A 18 -11.29 -10.61 21.17
CA ASP A 18 -11.78 -9.38 21.81
C ASP A 18 -10.68 -8.60 22.55
N LYS A 19 -9.63 -9.30 23.00
CA LYS A 19 -8.57 -8.72 23.85
C LYS A 19 -7.20 -8.98 23.27
N HIS A 20 -6.42 -7.92 23.12
CA HIS A 20 -5.05 -7.94 22.60
C HIS A 20 -4.08 -7.26 23.55
N VAL A 21 -2.82 -7.67 23.51
CA VAL A 21 -1.70 -7.13 24.31
C VAL A 21 -0.50 -6.86 23.41
N ILE A 22 0.22 -5.76 23.67
CA ILE A 22 1.46 -5.40 22.98
C ILE A 22 2.62 -6.10 23.69
N LEU A 23 3.36 -6.93 22.95
CA LEU A 23 4.52 -7.66 23.46
C LEU A 23 5.81 -6.83 23.38
N GLY A 24 5.89 -5.90 22.43
CA GLY A 24 7.04 -5.03 22.26
C GLY A 24 6.99 -4.23 20.97
N VAL A 25 7.90 -3.26 20.85
CA VAL A 25 8.08 -2.43 19.66
C VAL A 25 9.55 -2.47 19.26
N VAL A 26 9.82 -2.72 17.99
CA VAL A 26 11.18 -2.73 17.43
C VAL A 26 11.27 -1.71 16.31
N GLY A 27 12.40 -0.98 16.27
CA GLY A 27 12.72 -0.02 15.23
C GLY A 27 13.75 -0.57 14.26
N TRP A 28 13.47 -0.52 12.96
CA TRP A 28 14.42 -0.86 11.90
C TRP A 28 14.73 0.35 11.02
N LYS A 29 15.95 0.37 10.48
CA LYS A 29 16.26 1.24 9.34
C LYS A 29 15.52 0.68 8.11
N PRO A 30 14.86 1.52 7.29
CA PRO A 30 14.08 1.05 6.14
C PRO A 30 14.87 0.16 5.17
N ARG A 31 16.14 0.49 4.90
CA ARG A 31 17.00 -0.29 4.01
C ARG A 31 17.32 -1.68 4.56
N ASP A 32 17.62 -1.77 5.85
CA ASP A 32 17.94 -3.03 6.51
C ASP A 32 16.69 -3.92 6.57
N PHE A 33 15.52 -3.32 6.84
CA PHE A 33 14.24 -4.02 6.84
C PHE A 33 13.88 -4.58 5.46
N ALA A 34 14.03 -3.78 4.39
CA ALA A 34 13.81 -4.24 3.02
C ALA A 34 14.73 -5.41 2.66
N SER A 35 16.01 -5.34 3.03
CA SER A 35 16.95 -6.45 2.80
C SER A 35 16.55 -7.72 3.56
N GLN A 36 16.08 -7.61 4.81
CA GLN A 36 15.63 -8.76 5.60
C GLN A 36 14.39 -9.44 4.99
N MET A 37 13.51 -8.65 4.37
CA MET A 37 12.31 -9.13 3.68
C MET A 37 12.58 -9.62 2.25
N ASN A 38 13.84 -9.68 1.82
CA ASN A 38 14.24 -10.02 0.45
C ASN A 38 13.59 -9.11 -0.62
N LEU A 39 13.39 -7.83 -0.29
CA LEU A 39 12.88 -6.81 -1.19
C LEU A 39 14.03 -6.07 -1.88
N SER A 40 14.11 -6.18 -3.20
CA SER A 40 15.04 -5.43 -4.03
C SER A 40 14.39 -4.17 -4.60
N LEU A 41 14.91 -3.00 -4.24
CA LEU A 41 14.40 -1.71 -4.74
C LEU A 41 14.52 -1.57 -6.26
N SER A 42 15.58 -2.11 -6.86
CA SER A 42 15.75 -2.08 -8.32
C SER A 42 14.69 -2.93 -9.03
N ASN A 43 14.39 -4.12 -8.49
CA ASN A 43 13.30 -4.95 -9.01
C ASN A 43 11.94 -4.26 -8.84
N GLY A 44 11.69 -3.65 -7.68
CA GLY A 44 10.46 -2.90 -7.40
C GLY A 44 10.20 -1.78 -8.43
N TRP A 45 11.21 -0.94 -8.70
CA TRP A 45 11.10 0.11 -9.73
C TRP A 45 10.92 -0.44 -11.15
N GLY A 46 11.52 -1.60 -11.46
CA GLY A 46 11.31 -2.29 -12.74
C GLY A 46 9.85 -2.71 -12.95
N ILE A 47 9.22 -3.25 -11.90
CA ILE A 47 7.80 -3.63 -11.91
C ILE A 47 6.91 -2.40 -12.11
N VAL A 48 7.15 -1.32 -11.35
CA VAL A 48 6.37 -0.06 -11.47
C VAL A 48 6.44 0.50 -12.87
N ARG A 49 7.64 0.58 -13.46
CA ARG A 49 7.82 1.06 -14.84
C ARG A 49 7.04 0.22 -15.83
N THR A 50 7.09 -1.11 -15.70
CA THR A 50 6.38 -2.03 -16.61
C THR A 50 4.87 -1.81 -16.53
N ILE A 51 4.32 -1.60 -15.32
CA ILE A 51 2.89 -1.31 -15.14
C ILE A 51 2.53 0.07 -15.74
N ALA A 52 3.35 1.09 -15.50
CA ALA A 52 3.13 2.42 -16.06
C ALA A 52 3.15 2.40 -17.60
N ASP A 53 4.13 1.73 -18.20
CA ASP A 53 4.25 1.57 -19.65
C ASP A 53 3.04 0.81 -20.23
N MET A 54 2.53 -0.20 -19.52
CA MET A 54 1.31 -0.92 -19.91
C MET A 54 0.06 -0.03 -19.92
N ILE A 55 -0.06 0.92 -18.99
CA ILE A 55 -1.21 1.82 -18.89
C ILE A 55 -1.09 2.93 -19.94
N LEU A 56 0.10 3.51 -20.13
CA LEU A 56 0.37 4.54 -21.13
C LEU A 56 0.13 4.06 -22.57
N ALA A 57 0.24 2.76 -22.83
CA ALA A 57 -0.05 2.16 -24.13
C ALA A 57 -1.57 1.97 -24.41
N ARG A 58 -2.45 2.32 -23.47
CA ARG A 58 -3.91 2.16 -23.58
C ARG A 58 -4.59 3.49 -23.87
N GLU A 59 -5.82 3.41 -24.33
CA GLU A 59 -6.68 4.58 -24.55
C GLU A 59 -7.11 5.18 -23.21
N GLU A 60 -7.44 6.47 -23.23
CA GLU A 60 -7.92 7.20 -22.08
C GLU A 60 -9.23 6.56 -21.54
N GLY A 61 -9.27 6.29 -20.24
CA GLY A 61 -10.40 5.62 -19.61
C GLY A 61 -10.08 5.15 -18.20
N LYS A 62 -11.10 4.63 -17.51
CA LYS A 62 -10.95 4.07 -16.16
C LYS A 62 -10.55 2.59 -16.25
N TYR A 63 -9.54 2.18 -15.47
CA TYR A 63 -9.02 0.82 -15.46
C TYR A 63 -8.83 0.29 -14.03
N ILE A 64 -8.93 -1.03 -13.85
CA ILE A 64 -8.71 -1.73 -12.58
C ILE A 64 -7.62 -2.77 -12.77
N LEU A 65 -6.59 -2.72 -11.93
CA LEU A 65 -5.55 -3.74 -11.84
C LEU A 65 -5.89 -4.75 -10.73
N VAL A 66 -6.21 -5.99 -11.12
CA VAL A 66 -6.65 -7.05 -10.20
C VAL A 66 -5.63 -8.19 -10.15
N LYS A 67 -5.30 -8.65 -8.94
CA LYS A 67 -4.55 -9.89 -8.74
C LYS A 67 -5.51 -11.08 -8.77
N ASP A 68 -5.23 -12.06 -9.64
CA ASP A 68 -6.00 -13.29 -9.71
C ASP A 68 -5.88 -14.05 -8.36
N PRO A 69 -7.01 -14.50 -7.78
CA PRO A 69 -6.98 -15.18 -6.47
C PRO A 69 -6.34 -16.56 -6.54
N ASN A 70 -6.47 -17.25 -7.68
CA ASN A 70 -6.04 -18.64 -7.85
C ASN A 70 -4.71 -18.74 -8.61
N LYS A 71 -4.40 -17.75 -9.45
CA LYS A 71 -3.19 -17.70 -10.25
C LYS A 71 -2.30 -16.54 -9.79
N SER A 72 -0.98 -16.73 -9.80
CA SER A 72 -0.03 -15.65 -9.52
C SER A 72 0.13 -14.71 -10.73
N MET A 73 -0.96 -14.06 -11.14
CA MET A 73 -1.00 -13.14 -12.28
C MET A 73 -1.79 -11.87 -11.96
N LEU A 74 -1.36 -10.76 -12.54
CA LEU A 74 -2.09 -9.48 -12.51
C LEU A 74 -2.84 -9.31 -13.82
N ARG A 75 -4.04 -8.72 -13.77
CA ARG A 75 -4.88 -8.45 -14.93
C ARG A 75 -5.37 -7.01 -14.88
N LEU A 76 -5.34 -6.35 -16.03
CA LEU A 76 -5.86 -4.99 -16.20
C LEU A 76 -7.21 -5.07 -16.92
N TYR A 77 -8.26 -4.51 -16.34
CA TYR A 77 -9.59 -4.42 -16.92
C TYR A 77 -9.96 -2.97 -17.18
N GLN A 78 -10.59 -2.69 -18.32
CA GLN A 78 -11.23 -1.41 -18.59
C GLN A 78 -12.66 -1.47 -18.07
N ILE A 79 -13.12 -0.40 -17.41
CA ILE A 79 -14.49 -0.29 -16.93
C ILE A 79 -15.25 0.80 -17.70
N PRO A 80 -16.59 0.69 -17.81
CA PRO A 80 -17.40 1.78 -18.35
C PRO A 80 -17.31 3.04 -17.48
N SER A 81 -17.34 4.21 -18.12
CA SER A 81 -17.43 5.51 -17.46
C SER A 81 -18.72 5.57 -16.61
N GLY A 82 -18.58 5.71 -15.29
CA GLY A 82 -19.68 5.74 -14.32
C GLY A 82 -19.63 4.67 -13.22
N SER A 83 -18.63 3.77 -13.24
CA SER A 83 -18.48 2.69 -12.25
C SER A 83 -17.67 3.05 -10.99
N LEU A 84 -16.99 4.21 -10.97
CA LEU A 84 -16.11 4.62 -9.87
C LEU A 84 -16.50 5.97 -9.25
N ASP A 85 -17.60 6.59 -9.69
CA ASP A 85 -17.95 7.96 -9.29
C ASP A 85 -18.51 8.08 -7.86
N ASP A 86 -18.58 6.98 -7.09
CA ASP A 86 -19.13 6.99 -5.72
C ASP A 86 -18.06 7.10 -4.61
N GLU A 87 -16.75 7.06 -4.91
CA GLU A 87 -15.69 7.03 -3.88
C GLU A 87 -14.66 8.19 -3.95
N GLU A 88 -14.66 9.02 -5.01
CA GLU A 88 -13.63 10.06 -5.22
C GLU A 88 -13.93 11.43 -4.55
N GLU A 89 -15.10 11.64 -3.94
CA GLU A 89 -15.44 12.95 -3.33
C GLU A 89 -14.97 13.16 -1.86
N GLU A 90 -14.39 12.17 -1.18
CA GLU A 90 -14.09 12.29 0.28
C GLU A 90 -12.62 12.57 0.67
N GLU A 91 -11.64 12.59 -0.23
CA GLU A 91 -10.20 12.68 0.14
C GLU A 91 -9.41 13.94 -0.26
N GLU A 92 -10.04 15.01 -0.77
CA GLU A 92 -9.33 16.27 -1.11
C GLU A 92 -9.40 17.38 -0.03
N GLY A 93 -9.44 17.03 1.26
CA GLY A 93 -9.78 18.00 2.32
C GLY A 93 -8.84 18.13 3.53
N ALA A 94 -7.64 17.54 3.56
CA ALA A 94 -6.82 17.58 4.79
C ALA A 94 -5.30 17.63 4.53
N ALA A 95 -4.79 18.74 4.00
CA ALA A 95 -3.35 19.03 4.04
C ALA A 95 -2.99 20.52 3.87
N GLU A 96 -3.68 21.46 4.52
CA GLU A 96 -3.16 22.81 4.74
C GLU A 96 -3.58 23.31 6.12
N GLU A 97 -2.66 23.31 7.08
CA GLU A 97 -2.43 24.40 8.07
C GLU A 97 -1.37 23.98 9.12
N GLU A 98 -0.56 24.99 9.51
CA GLU A 98 0.37 25.07 10.66
C GLU A 98 1.87 24.77 10.45
N GLU A 99 2.61 25.74 9.86
CA GLU A 99 3.93 26.16 10.35
C GLU A 99 4.15 27.67 10.09
N GLU A 100 3.99 28.51 11.12
CA GLU A 100 4.85 29.67 11.48
C GLU A 100 4.13 30.58 12.51
N GLU A 101 4.44 30.43 13.81
CA GLU A 101 4.81 31.55 14.69
C GLU A 101 5.42 31.04 16.01
N GLU A 102 6.56 31.68 16.35
CA GLU A 102 7.43 31.62 17.56
C GLU A 102 8.46 30.50 17.74
#